data_AF-A0A381QET1-F1
#
_entry.id   AF-A0A381QET1-F1
#
_cell.length_a   1.000
_cell.length_b   1.000
_cell.length_c   1.000
_cell.angle_alpha   90.00
_cell.angle_beta   90.00
_cell.angle_gamma   90.00
#
_symmetry.space_group_name_H-M   'P 1'
#
loop_
_entity.id
_entity.type
_entity.pdbx_description
1 polymer ?
#
loop_
_entity_poly.entity_id
_entity_poly.type
_entity_poly.pdbx_seq_one_letter_code
_entity_poly.pdbx_strand_id
1 'polypeptide(L)' 'MLIPYTKLSEKALRAIIEEYITREGTEYGVKEYTFEQKIEQIRQQLLQGEIKINFDTETETCNLFPIK' A
#
# COMPACT_ATOMS: atom_id res chain seq x y z
N MET A 1 -10.90 -10.01 -3.73
CA MET A 1 -12.01 -9.03 -3.85
C MET A 1 -11.47 -7.62 -3.72
N LEU A 2 -11.83 -6.70 -4.63
CA LEU A 2 -11.41 -5.30 -4.52
C LEU A 2 -12.22 -4.56 -3.47
N ILE A 3 -11.53 -3.90 -2.55
CA ILE A 3 -12.17 -3.08 -1.51
C ILE A 3 -11.61 -1.65 -1.55
N PRO A 4 -12.44 -0.64 -1.26
CA PRO A 4 -11.95 0.72 -1.12
C PRO A 4 -11.08 0.84 0.14
N TYR A 5 -9.99 1.59 0.05
CA TYR A 5 -9.08 1.82 1.20
C TYR A 5 -9.77 2.50 2.39
N THR A 6 -10.86 3.23 2.13
CA THR A 6 -11.68 3.89 3.16
C THR A 6 -12.47 2.93 4.05
N LYS A 7 -12.55 1.64 3.70
CA LYS A 7 -13.13 0.60 4.57
C LYS A 7 -12.16 0.04 5.60
N LEU A 8 -10.87 0.34 5.48
CA LEU A 8 -9.86 -0.10 6.42
C LEU A 8 -9.66 0.94 7.52
N SER A 9 -9.33 0.48 8.72
CA SER A 9 -8.83 1.38 9.76
C SER A 9 -7.48 1.96 9.33
N GLU A 10 -7.15 3.16 9.80
CA GLU A 10 -5.86 3.78 9.48
C GLU A 10 -4.67 2.89 9.85
N LYS A 11 -4.78 2.15 10.97
CA LYS A 11 -3.77 1.19 11.41
C LYS A 11 -3.61 0.03 10.41
N ALA A 12 -4.72 -0.55 9.94
CA ALA A 12 -4.67 -1.65 8.98
C ALA A 12 -4.12 -1.15 7.63
N LEU A 13 -4.62 -0.01 7.14
CA LEU A 13 -4.15 0.59 5.91
C LEU A 13 -2.64 0.86 5.96
N ARG A 14 -2.16 1.45 7.07
CA ARG A 14 -0.74 1.69 7.27
C ARG A 14 0.07 0.39 7.23
N ALA A 15 -0.33 -0.62 7.99
CA ALA A 15 0.39 -1.91 8.02
C ALA A 15 0.50 -2.56 6.63
N ILE A 16 -0.56 -2.50 5.82
CA ILE A 16 -0.57 -3.03 4.45
C ILE A 16 0.39 -2.23 3.55
N ILE A 17 0.41 -0.90 3.68
CA ILE A 17 1.33 -0.02 2.93
C ILE A 17 2.78 -0.29 3.33
N GLU A 18 3.06 -0.43 4.62
CA GLU A 18 4.38 -0.75 5.14
C GLU A 18 4.88 -2.11 4.62
N GLU A 19 4.01 -3.12 4.61
CA GLU A 19 4.31 -4.43 4.04
C GLU A 19 4.61 -4.33 2.54
N TYR A 20 3.80 -3.58 1.79
CA TYR A 20 4.00 -3.36 0.35
C TYR A 20 5.35 -2.70 0.05
N ILE A 21 5.70 -1.61 0.76
CA ILE A 21 6.99 -0.92 0.62
C ILE A 21 8.16 -1.85 0.97
N THR A 22 7.98 -2.72 1.97
CA THR A 22 9.02 -3.66 2.41
C THR A 22 9.23 -4.78 1.41
N ARG A 23 8.16 -5.26 0.75
CA ARG A 23 8.18 -6.35 -0.23
C ARG A 23 8.68 -5.95 -1.61
N GLU A 24 8.46 -4.70 -2.03
CA GLU A 24 8.99 -4.16 -3.31
C GLU A 24 10.53 -4.07 -3.34
N GLY A 25 11.21 -4.42 -2.25
CA GLY A 25 12.66 -4.45 -2.20
C GLY A 25 13.19 -3.05 -1.91
N THR A 26 13.97 -2.94 -0.84
CA THR A 26 14.64 -1.70 -0.50
C THR A 26 15.80 -1.45 -1.46
N GLU A 27 15.52 -0.86 -2.62
CA GLU A 27 16.51 0.02 -3.25
C GLU A 27 16.62 1.27 -2.36
N TYR A 28 17.50 1.19 -1.37
CA TYR A 28 18.09 2.38 -0.73
C TYR A 28 19.02 3.05 -1.76
N GLY A 29 18.44 3.52 -2.87
CA GLY A 29 19.15 4.11 -3.99
C GLY A 29 19.00 5.62 -4.00
N VAL A 30 20.00 6.33 -3.47
CA VAL A 30 20.49 7.71 -3.77
C VAL A 30 19.49 8.89 -3.73
N LYS A 31 18.17 8.67 -3.68
CA LYS A 31 17.17 9.65 -3.25
C LYS A 31 16.56 9.15 -1.94
N GLU A 32 16.99 9.75 -0.84
CA GLU A 32 16.50 9.45 0.51
C GLU A 32 15.05 9.90 0.67
N TYR A 33 14.10 9.15 0.11
CA TYR A 33 12.74 9.21 0.59
C TYR A 33 12.68 8.46 1.91
N THR A 34 12.28 9.16 2.96
CA THR A 34 12.02 8.52 4.25
C THR A 34 10.89 7.51 4.09
N PHE A 35 10.84 6.53 4.98
CA PHE A 35 9.78 5.55 4.99
C PHE A 35 8.39 6.19 5.05
N GLU A 36 8.24 7.26 5.84
CA GLU A 36 6.99 8.05 5.90
C GLU A 36 6.64 8.74 4.57
N GLN A 37 7.63 9.25 3.84
CA GLN A 37 7.38 9.84 2.51
C GLN A 37 6.87 8.78 1.52
N LYS A 38 7.39 7.55 1.59
CA LYS A 38 6.88 6.44 0.77
C LYS A 38 5.45 6.08 1.16
N ILE A 39 5.12 6.06 2.45
CA ILE A 39 3.74 5.82 2.92
C ILE A 39 2.78 6.87 2.33
N GLU A 40 3.16 8.14 2.39
CA GLU A 40 2.34 9.23 1.82
C GLU A 40 2.22 9.12 0.30
N GLN A 41 3.27 8.72 -0.42
CA GLN A 41 3.20 8.46 -1.86
C GLN A 41 2.20 7.35 -2.20
N ILE A 42 2.20 6.24 -1.45
CA ILE A 42 1.23 5.16 -1.67
C ILE A 42 -0.19 5.61 -1.34
N ARG A 43 -0.37 6.43 -0.29
CA ARG A 43 -1.67 7.04 0.02
C ARG A 43 -2.19 7.93 -1.10
N GLN A 44 -1.32 8.73 -1.72
CA GLN A 44 -1.69 9.55 -2.88
C GLN A 44 -2.08 8.68 -4.09
N GLN A 45 -1.34 7.61 -4.37
CA GLN A 45 -1.67 6.67 -5.46
C GLN A 45 -3.01 5.95 -5.22
N LEU A 46 -3.32 5.60 -3.96
CA LEU A 46 -4.64 5.07 -3.58
C LEU A 46 -5.76 6.08 -3.83
N LEU A 47 -5.52 7.37 -3.53
CA LEU A 47 -6.48 8.44 -3.78
C LEU A 47 -6.68 8.68 -5.29
N GLN A 48 -5.62 8.61 -6.08
CA GLN A 48 -5.64 8.78 -7.53
C GLN A 48 -6.20 7.54 -8.26
N GLY A 49 -6.36 6.42 -7.56
CA GLY A 49 -6.86 5.16 -8.13
C GLY A 49 -5.81 4.39 -8.93
N GLU A 50 -4.53 4.75 -8.78
CA GLU A 50 -3.39 4.07 -9.41
C GLU A 50 -3.04 2.76 -8.71
N ILE A 51 -3.38 2.64 -7.42
CA ILE A 51 -3.23 1.41 -6.63
C ILE A 51 -4.60 1.01 -6.08
N LYS A 52 -4.85 -0.30 -5.99
CA LYS A 52 -6.04 -0.86 -5.32
C LYS A 52 -5.67 -1.86 -4.24
N ILE A 53 -6.62 -2.06 -3.32
CA ILE A 53 -6.53 -3.07 -2.28
C ILE A 53 -7.32 -4.30 -2.72
N ASN A 54 -6.65 -5.44 -2.75
CA ASN A 54 -7.29 -6.74 -2.89
C ASN A 54 -7.36 -7.39 -1.51
N PHE A 55 -8.58 -7.66 -1.05
CA PHE A 55 -8.84 -8.53 0.08
C PHE A 55 -9.01 -9.96 -0.42
N ASP A 56 -8.12 -10.84 0.05
CA ASP A 56 -8.21 -12.28 -0.17
C ASP A 56 -9.08 -12.89 0.93
N THR A 57 -10.23 -13.47 0.55
CA THR A 57 -11.21 -13.99 1.50
C THR A 57 -10.82 -15.36 2.06
N GLU A 58 -9.90 -16.08 1.40
CA GLU A 58 -9.47 -17.41 1.84
C GLU A 58 -8.41 -17.31 2.95
N THR A 59 -7.48 -16.37 2.79
CA THR A 59 -6.40 -16.10 3.74
C THR A 59 -6.71 -14.95 4.70
N GLU A 60 -7.83 -14.25 4.48
CA GLU A 60 -8.22 -13.03 5.20
C GLU A 60 -7.13 -11.93 5.18
N THR A 61 -6.36 -11.87 4.09
CA THR A 61 -5.26 -10.91 3.93
C THR A 61 -5.59 -9.76 2.98
N CYS A 62 -5.02 -8.59 3.23
CA CYS A 62 -5.10 -7.44 2.33
C CYS A 62 -3.76 -7.23 1.66
N ASN A 63 -3.77 -7.05 0.34
CA ASN A 63 -2.58 -6.74 -0.44
C ASN A 63 -2.84 -5.53 -1.35
N LEU A 64 -1.80 -4.75 -1.61
CA LEU A 64 -1.81 -3.65 -2.57
C LEU A 64 -1.27 -4.13 -3.91
N PHE A 65 -1.85 -3.62 -4.99
CA PHE A 65 -1.34 -3.88 -6.33
C PHE A 65 -1.61 -2.67 -7.25
N PRO A 66 -0.67 -2.34 -8.15
CA PRO A 66 -0.82 -1.26 -9.10
C PRO A 66 -1.85 -1.63 -10.18
N ILE A 67 -2.59 -0.62 -10.63
CA ILE A 67 -3.44 -0.68 -11.82
C ILE A 67 -2.59 -0.22 -12.99
N LYS A 68 -1.91 -1.18 -13.63
CA LYS A 68 -1.37 -0.97 -14.98
C LYS A 68 -2.47 -1.17 -16.01
#